data_AF-A0A812Q995-F1
#
_entry.id   AF-A0A812Q995-F1
#
_cell.length_a   1.000
_cell.length_b   1.000
_cell.length_c   1.000
_cell.angle_alpha   90.00
_cell.angle_beta   90.00
_cell.angle_gamma   90.00
#
_symmetry.space_group_name_H-M   'P 1'
#
loop_
_entity.id
_entity.type
_entity.pdbx_description
1 polymer ?
#
loop_
_entity_poly.entity_id
_entity_poly.type
_entity_poly.pdbx_seq_one_letter_code
_entity_poly.pdbx_strand_id
1 'polypeptide(L)'
;MDVSHVSLAVTGLAVGWWVSSGQSSKSEPFTCQCHCLGSVSSDRSDSGNSWVWVALVLVLTLLFTNLALVFKITYQNSETGDRELSVSLKGMNAGDVVYVLYHGDPGVYHTRLLAADLGDDEWMIVTPDRHIYAELYAADNPDIRRFFHAPDGRIPGQIPVAQVYSFAPMDARQFGDLLRACRQEAEAEMARRGLAPPAAAPVAVQPAAPPNAAQAPPAVPVPGGPTTWVAMEDVGPHRRGDVLAVDPGPLPAGHIVLGDRALIPVGNLTLTAMKVAADGVAAVHFDDLRVLPVRFDAQGLRRREFNAAVALLRDDTPQGGGLQLQGPASLLNILKMLRDQNFTPTTFHEFWVRSSELGKGDRSVFEHECLSRILESMITVDQMNVPCLQSAELLCRRMQVIREAHRISPSAPDYSAADIFMGWKYRRSGQGVDLGLAAHVASELKNEAAIAKEARKAREEANLRRQNPRKPGKGAEGDGGGKGG
;
A
#
# COMPACT_ATOMS: atom_id res chain seq x y z
N MET A 1 30.50 32.03 1.91
CA MET A 1 29.81 31.23 0.89
C MET A 1 29.72 29.82 1.43
N ASP A 2 28.51 29.32 1.64
CA ASP A 2 28.31 28.00 2.23
C ASP A 2 28.85 26.91 1.30
N VAL A 3 29.48 25.91 1.89
CA VAL A 3 30.10 24.75 1.20
C VAL A 3 29.11 24.05 0.26
N SER A 4 27.81 24.14 0.57
CA SER A 4 26.70 23.62 -0.23
C SER A 4 26.55 24.29 -1.60
N HIS A 5 26.92 25.56 -1.75
CA HIS A 5 26.76 26.28 -3.02
C HIS A 5 27.93 26.00 -3.97
N VAL A 6 29.13 25.83 -3.40
CA VAL A 6 30.33 25.46 -4.16
C VAL A 6 30.23 24.03 -4.67
N SER A 7 29.71 23.10 -3.86
CA SER A 7 29.53 21.71 -4.30
C SER A 7 28.50 21.58 -5.42
N LEU A 8 27.38 22.31 -5.34
CA LEU A 8 26.35 22.32 -6.39
C LEU A 8 26.88 22.90 -7.71
N ALA A 9 27.67 23.98 -7.64
CA ALA A 9 28.26 24.60 -8.81
C ALA A 9 29.30 23.71 -9.51
N VAL A 10 30.19 23.06 -8.73
CA VAL A 10 31.21 22.15 -9.28
C VAL A 10 30.56 20.91 -9.89
N THR A 11 29.52 20.37 -9.26
CA THR A 11 28.79 19.20 -9.76
C THR A 11 28.06 19.53 -11.08
N GLY A 12 27.40 20.70 -11.16
CA GLY A 12 26.74 21.15 -12.39
C GLY A 12 27.71 21.34 -13.57
N LEU A 13 28.91 21.87 -13.30
CA LEU A 13 29.93 22.13 -14.33
C LEU A 13 30.52 20.81 -14.86
N ALA A 14 30.77 19.84 -13.98
CA ALA A 14 31.25 18.51 -14.38
C ALA A 14 30.23 17.75 -15.25
N VAL A 15 28.94 17.81 -14.89
CA VAL A 15 27.86 17.18 -15.67
C VAL A 15 27.70 17.85 -17.03
N GLY A 16 27.73 19.18 -17.08
CA GLY A 16 27.62 19.95 -18.33
C GLY A 16 28.76 19.66 -19.33
N TRP A 17 30.00 19.62 -18.84
CA TRP A 17 31.17 19.32 -19.67
C TRP A 17 31.12 17.89 -20.24
N TRP A 18 30.68 16.91 -19.43
CA TRP A 18 30.57 15.52 -19.86
C TRP A 18 29.51 15.34 -20.96
N VAL A 19 28.32 15.95 -20.81
CA VAL A 19 27.25 15.87 -21.81
C VAL A 19 27.67 16.51 -23.14
N SER A 20 28.43 17.62 -23.08
CA SER A 20 28.93 18.31 -24.27
C SER A 20 29.97 17.50 -25.05
N SER A 21 30.74 16.64 -24.37
CA SER A 21 31.86 15.90 -24.98
C SER A 21 31.42 14.70 -25.85
N GLY A 22 30.15 14.28 -25.76
CA GLY A 22 29.63 13.11 -26.47
C GLY A 22 29.09 13.35 -27.89
N GLN A 23 29.06 14.59 -28.38
CA GLN A 23 28.61 14.88 -29.74
C GLN A 23 29.75 14.76 -30.75
N SER A 24 30.01 13.53 -31.22
CA SER A 24 30.86 13.31 -32.38
C SER A 24 30.19 13.85 -33.65
N SER A 25 30.89 14.70 -34.39
CA SER A 25 30.44 15.28 -35.64
C SER A 25 30.18 14.18 -36.68
N LYS A 26 28.92 14.04 -37.12
CA LYS A 26 28.55 13.16 -38.24
C LYS A 26 29.25 13.64 -39.51
N SER A 27 30.22 12.88 -40.00
CA SER A 27 30.75 13.04 -41.36
C SER A 27 29.72 12.55 -42.36
N GLU A 28 29.41 13.36 -43.38
CA GLU A 28 28.51 12.98 -44.47
C GLU A 28 29.12 11.85 -45.31
N PRO A 29 28.32 10.84 -45.73
CA PRO A 29 28.82 9.73 -46.53
C PRO A 29 28.95 10.13 -48.01
N PHE A 30 30.13 9.90 -48.59
CA PHE A 30 30.32 9.90 -50.05
C PHE A 30 29.65 8.67 -50.67
N THR A 31 28.96 8.87 -51.79
CA THR A 31 28.32 7.83 -52.59
C THR A 31 29.35 7.09 -53.47
N CYS A 32 29.62 5.80 -53.22
CA CYS A 32 30.29 4.94 -54.22
C CYS A 32 29.27 4.39 -55.20
N GLN A 33 29.47 4.67 -56.49
CA GLN A 33 28.88 3.91 -57.60
C GLN A 33 29.75 2.69 -57.88
N CYS A 34 29.56 1.62 -57.13
CA CYS A 34 30.25 0.36 -57.41
C CYS A 34 29.40 -0.84 -56.94
N HIS A 35 28.90 -1.61 -57.91
CA HIS A 35 28.24 -2.91 -57.70
C HIS A 35 29.28 -3.94 -57.23
N CYS A 36 29.49 -4.04 -55.91
CA CYS A 36 30.26 -5.12 -55.33
C CYS A 36 29.45 -5.81 -54.23
N LEU A 37 29.14 -7.08 -54.45
CA LEU A 37 28.80 -8.05 -53.40
C LEU A 37 30.00 -8.17 -52.47
N GLY A 38 29.96 -7.47 -51.33
CA GLY A 38 31.02 -7.49 -50.32
C GLY A 38 30.40 -7.36 -48.94
N SER A 39 30.81 -8.26 -48.04
CA SER A 39 30.32 -8.44 -46.68
C SER A 39 30.06 -7.16 -45.90
N VAL A 40 28.86 -7.04 -45.33
CA VAL A 40 28.50 -6.03 -44.34
C VAL A 40 29.29 -6.30 -43.06
N SER A 41 30.35 -5.52 -42.82
CA SER A 41 30.95 -5.40 -41.49
C SER A 41 29.97 -4.65 -40.59
N SER A 42 29.40 -5.35 -39.60
CA SER A 42 28.58 -4.71 -38.57
C SER A 42 29.48 -3.90 -37.64
N ASP A 43 29.61 -2.61 -37.91
CA ASP A 43 30.12 -1.66 -36.91
C ASP A 43 29.10 -1.57 -35.77
N ARG A 44 29.33 -2.40 -34.77
CA ARG A 44 28.59 -2.41 -33.52
C ARG A 44 29.08 -1.20 -32.72
N SER A 45 28.45 -0.05 -32.97
CA SER A 45 28.63 1.18 -32.20
C SER A 45 28.41 0.88 -30.71
N ASP A 46 29.50 0.90 -29.95
CA ASP A 46 29.61 0.56 -28.52
C ASP A 46 29.09 1.70 -27.61
N SER A 47 27.89 2.23 -27.93
CA SER A 47 27.26 3.35 -27.20
C SER A 47 26.44 2.91 -25.99
N GLY A 48 26.51 1.63 -25.61
CA GLY A 48 25.57 1.01 -24.66
C GLY A 48 25.85 1.26 -23.17
N ASN A 49 27.03 1.77 -22.78
CA ASN A 49 27.45 1.70 -21.36
C ASN A 49 27.38 3.02 -20.58
N SER A 50 27.13 4.17 -21.23
CA SER A 50 27.12 5.48 -20.54
C SER A 50 25.97 5.62 -19.53
N TRP A 51 24.78 5.09 -19.87
CA TRP A 51 23.61 5.16 -19.00
C TRP A 51 23.74 4.33 -17.71
N VAL A 52 24.51 3.23 -17.75
CA VAL A 52 24.75 2.39 -16.57
C VAL A 52 25.56 3.15 -15.52
N TRP A 53 26.57 3.91 -15.95
CA TRP A 53 27.37 4.74 -15.05
C TRP A 53 26.58 5.89 -14.44
N VAL A 54 25.70 6.54 -15.21
CA VAL A 54 24.80 7.59 -14.69
C VAL A 54 23.87 7.03 -13.63
N ALA A 55 23.26 5.87 -13.89
CA ALA A 55 22.39 5.20 -12.93
C ALA A 55 23.14 4.81 -11.63
N LEU A 56 24.37 4.30 -11.75
CA LEU A 56 25.20 3.93 -10.61
C LEU A 56 25.54 5.14 -9.72
N VAL A 57 25.98 6.26 -10.32
CA VAL A 57 26.33 7.47 -9.58
C VAL A 57 25.10 8.04 -8.84
N LEU A 58 23.94 8.02 -9.49
CA LEU A 58 22.69 8.49 -8.87
C LEU A 58 22.28 7.62 -7.68
N VAL A 59 22.36 6.29 -7.82
CA VAL A 59 22.09 5.34 -6.72
C VAL A 59 23.05 5.55 -5.56
N LEU A 60 24.35 5.67 -5.81
CA LEU A 60 25.35 5.89 -4.77
C LEU A 60 25.15 7.22 -4.05
N THR A 61 24.78 8.28 -4.78
CA THR A 61 24.50 9.60 -4.20
C THR A 61 23.28 9.53 -3.27
N LEU A 62 22.19 8.90 -3.72
CA LEU A 62 20.99 8.70 -2.91
C LEU A 62 21.25 7.86 -1.65
N LEU A 63 22.06 6.80 -1.78
CA LEU A 63 22.49 5.98 -0.65
C LEU A 63 23.28 6.81 0.36
N PHE A 64 24.22 7.64 -0.10
CA PHE A 64 25.03 8.48 0.77
C PHE A 64 24.19 9.57 1.46
N THR A 65 23.24 10.19 0.76
CA THR A 65 22.33 11.19 1.37
C THR A 65 21.39 10.57 2.40
N ASN A 66 20.89 9.37 2.16
CA ASN A 66 20.06 8.66 3.14
C ASN A 66 20.87 8.19 4.34
N LEU A 67 22.11 7.72 4.14
CA LEU A 67 23.02 7.37 5.22
C LEU A 67 23.33 8.61 6.10
N ALA A 68 23.60 9.75 5.47
CA ALA A 68 23.86 11.01 6.17
C ALA A 68 22.63 11.56 6.94
N LEU A 69 21.41 11.19 6.55
CA LEU A 69 20.18 11.54 7.30
C LEU A 69 20.01 10.68 8.56
N VAL A 70 20.50 9.44 8.54
CA VAL A 70 20.46 8.51 9.68
C VAL A 70 21.54 8.85 10.71
N PHE A 71 22.73 9.28 10.28
CA PHE A 71 23.82 9.66 11.17
C PHE A 71 23.93 11.17 11.31
N LYS A 72 23.65 11.73 12.50
CA LYS A 72 23.94 13.13 12.79
C LYS A 72 25.43 13.27 13.08
N ILE A 73 26.22 13.51 12.03
CA ILE A 73 27.64 13.83 12.15
C ILE A 73 27.72 15.29 12.60
N THR A 74 28.12 15.52 13.85
CA THR A 74 28.27 16.87 14.40
C THR A 74 29.75 17.21 14.39
N TYR A 75 30.11 18.25 13.65
CA TYR A 75 31.48 18.75 13.59
C TYR A 75 31.62 19.92 14.55
N GLN A 76 32.31 19.74 15.67
CA GLN A 76 32.62 20.81 16.61
C GLN A 76 34.10 21.18 16.49
N ASN A 77 34.36 22.47 16.28
CA ASN A 77 35.72 23.01 16.42
C ASN A 77 35.92 23.38 17.88
N SER A 78 36.79 22.66 18.60
CA SER A 78 37.24 23.10 19.91
C SER A 78 38.13 24.35 19.76
N GLU A 79 38.03 25.31 20.68
CA GLU A 79 38.90 26.50 20.70
C GLU A 79 40.39 26.13 20.89
N THR A 80 40.66 24.92 21.37
CA THR A 80 41.99 24.33 21.55
C THR A 80 42.65 23.81 20.27
N GLY A 81 41.95 23.82 19.13
CA GLY A 81 42.51 23.44 17.82
C GLY A 81 42.44 21.95 17.49
N ASP A 82 42.03 21.12 18.44
CA ASP A 82 41.72 19.72 18.17
C ASP A 82 40.33 19.58 17.56
N ARG A 83 40.28 18.86 16.44
CA ARG A 83 39.07 18.62 15.65
C ARG A 83 38.46 17.31 16.12
N GLU A 84 37.31 17.38 16.78
CA GLU A 84 36.57 16.20 17.21
C GLU A 84 35.35 16.00 16.32
N LEU A 85 35.22 14.77 15.81
CA LEU A 85 34.13 14.38 14.91
C LEU A 85 33.24 13.41 15.69
N SER A 86 32.14 13.92 16.26
CA SER A 86 31.19 13.09 17.01
C SER A 86 30.10 12.57 16.08
N VAL A 87 29.92 11.25 16.09
CA VAL A 87 28.85 10.56 15.36
C VAL A 87 27.81 10.14 16.39
N SER A 88 26.77 10.96 16.56
CA SER A 88 25.67 10.63 17.46
C SER A 88 24.60 9.85 16.70
N LEU A 89 24.21 8.70 17.24
CA LEU A 89 23.07 7.91 16.77
C LEU A 89 21.78 8.67 17.13
N LYS A 90 21.30 9.46 16.18
CA LYS A 90 20.03 10.18 16.29
C LYS A 90 18.90 9.14 16.39
N GLY A 91 18.24 9.05 17.55
CA GLY A 91 17.06 8.17 17.65
C GLY A 91 16.54 7.87 19.04
N MET A 92 17.32 8.05 20.11
CA MET A 92 16.84 7.79 21.46
C MET A 92 15.94 8.91 21.96
N ASN A 93 14.75 8.55 22.45
CA ASN A 93 13.79 9.46 23.06
C ASN A 93 13.41 8.98 24.46
N ALA A 94 12.95 9.91 25.29
CA ALA A 94 12.32 9.56 26.55
C ALA A 94 11.10 8.65 26.29
N GLY A 95 11.06 7.51 26.97
CA GLY A 95 10.08 6.44 26.80
C GLY A 95 10.58 5.24 26.00
N ASP A 96 11.72 5.37 25.30
CA ASP A 96 12.31 4.26 24.56
C ASP A 96 12.93 3.21 25.50
N VAL A 97 13.03 1.99 25.01
CA VAL A 97 13.69 0.89 25.72
C VAL A 97 15.03 0.59 25.05
N VAL A 98 16.05 0.35 25.86
CA VAL A 98 17.35 -0.16 25.39
C VAL A 98 17.68 -1.46 26.11
N TYR A 99 18.41 -2.33 25.42
CA TYR A 99 18.92 -3.59 25.95
C TYR A 99 20.45 -3.52 25.97
N VAL A 100 21.00 -3.65 27.17
CA VAL A 100 22.43 -3.45 27.44
C VAL A 100 23.01 -4.76 27.94
N LEU A 101 24.10 -5.22 27.32
CA LEU A 101 24.91 -6.31 27.84
C LEU A 101 26.20 -5.71 28.36
N TYR A 102 26.43 -5.80 29.67
CA TYR A 102 27.64 -5.27 30.27
C TYR A 102 28.83 -6.22 30.11
N HIS A 103 30.02 -5.66 30.22
CA HIS A 103 31.24 -6.42 30.40
C HIS A 103 31.23 -7.13 31.76
N GLY A 104 31.51 -8.43 31.76
CA GLY A 104 31.52 -9.25 32.98
C GLY A 104 30.21 -9.98 33.28
N ASP A 105 29.10 -9.58 32.68
CA ASP A 105 27.82 -10.29 32.85
C ASP A 105 27.81 -11.61 32.06
N PRO A 106 27.14 -12.66 32.59
CA PRO A 106 27.12 -14.01 32.01
C PRO A 106 26.22 -14.13 30.76
N GLY A 107 26.14 -13.07 29.94
CA GLY A 107 25.31 -13.00 28.74
C GLY A 107 23.89 -12.53 28.99
N VAL A 108 23.60 -11.92 30.14
CA VAL A 108 22.28 -11.36 30.45
C VAL A 108 22.17 -9.95 29.87
N TYR A 109 21.10 -9.73 29.10
CA TYR A 109 20.75 -8.41 28.58
C TYR A 109 19.84 -7.70 29.58
N HIS A 110 20.30 -6.57 30.07
CA HIS A 110 19.59 -5.72 30.99
C HIS A 110 18.69 -4.75 30.22
N THR A 111 17.39 -4.79 30.48
CA THR A 111 16.46 -3.80 29.94
C THR A 111 16.59 -2.48 30.70
N ARG A 112 16.58 -1.37 29.98
CA ARG A 112 16.62 -0.01 30.51
C ARG A 112 15.54 0.82 29.83
N LEU A 113 14.75 1.54 30.62
CA LEU A 113 13.81 2.52 30.11
C LEU A 113 14.49 3.89 30.14
N LEU A 114 14.60 4.54 28.99
CA LEU A 114 15.16 5.89 28.89
C LEU A 114 14.11 6.89 29.36
N ALA A 115 14.43 7.72 30.34
CA ALA A 115 13.45 8.65 30.91
C ALA A 115 13.73 10.13 30.60
N ALA A 116 15.00 10.54 30.62
CA ALA A 116 15.41 11.89 30.26
C ALA A 116 16.87 11.90 29.76
N ASP A 117 17.14 12.76 28.79
CA ASP A 117 18.49 13.03 28.28
C ASP A 117 19.17 14.05 29.21
N LEU A 118 20.36 13.71 29.70
CA LEU A 118 21.18 14.58 30.57
C LEU A 118 22.29 15.30 29.78
N GLY A 119 22.44 15.02 28.48
CA GLY A 119 23.54 15.47 27.64
C GLY A 119 24.71 14.49 27.59
N ASP A 120 25.62 14.70 26.64
CA ASP A 120 26.87 13.93 26.48
C ASP A 120 26.68 12.39 26.48
N ASP A 121 25.62 11.92 25.79
CA ASP A 121 25.20 10.52 25.72
C ASP A 121 24.82 9.88 27.08
N GLU A 122 24.65 10.68 28.13
CA GLU A 122 24.20 10.24 29.44
C GLU A 122 22.69 10.39 29.60
N TRP A 123 22.06 9.35 30.14
CA TRP A 123 20.61 9.28 30.27
C TRP A 123 20.21 8.96 31.70
N MET A 124 19.14 9.61 32.16
CA MET A 124 18.41 9.13 33.32
C MET A 124 17.58 7.91 32.93
N ILE A 125 17.81 6.80 33.60
CA ILE A 125 17.24 5.50 33.23
C ILE A 125 16.43 4.87 34.36
N VAL A 126 15.64 3.86 34.00
CA VAL A 126 14.94 2.99 34.95
C VAL A 126 15.37 1.54 34.73
N THR A 127 15.69 0.84 35.81
CA THR A 127 15.92 -0.61 35.79
C THR A 127 14.63 -1.40 36.07
N PRO A 128 14.59 -2.71 35.77
CA PRO A 128 13.46 -3.58 36.12
C PRO A 128 13.08 -3.59 37.61
N ASP A 129 14.07 -3.43 38.49
CA ASP A 129 13.88 -3.25 39.94
C ASP A 129 13.38 -1.86 40.34
N ARG A 130 13.14 -0.98 39.35
CA ARG A 130 12.70 0.41 39.51
C ARG A 130 13.72 1.32 40.18
N HIS A 131 15.00 0.99 40.08
CA HIS A 131 16.07 1.93 40.42
C HIS A 131 16.17 2.99 39.32
N ILE A 132 16.41 4.23 39.76
CA ILE A 132 16.52 5.41 38.89
C ILE A 132 17.91 6.00 39.13
N TYR A 133 18.71 6.12 38.08
CA TYR A 133 20.05 6.72 38.14
C TYR A 133 20.52 7.15 36.74
N ALA A 134 21.56 7.97 36.70
CA ALA A 134 22.19 8.39 35.45
C ALA A 134 23.16 7.32 34.94
N GLU A 135 23.12 7.04 33.64
CA GLU A 135 23.97 6.04 32.99
C GLU A 135 24.47 6.55 31.63
N LEU A 136 25.75 6.34 31.35
CA LEU A 136 26.42 6.77 30.12
C LEU A 136 26.24 5.74 29.00
N TYR A 137 25.70 6.16 27.85
CA TYR A 137 25.51 5.32 26.65
C TYR A 137 26.43 5.70 25.49
N ALA A 138 27.58 6.30 25.80
CA ALA A 138 28.61 6.58 24.81
C ALA A 138 29.12 5.29 24.15
N ALA A 139 29.44 5.36 22.85
CA ALA A 139 29.87 4.19 22.07
C ALA A 139 31.21 3.58 22.55
N ASP A 140 32.00 4.36 23.28
CA ASP A 140 33.28 3.99 23.88
C ASP A 140 33.17 3.65 25.38
N ASN A 141 31.96 3.56 25.95
CA ASN A 141 31.79 3.13 27.33
C ASN A 141 32.36 1.71 27.54
N PRO A 142 33.44 1.54 28.33
CA PRO A 142 34.11 0.25 28.50
C PRO A 142 33.28 -0.78 29.25
N ASP A 143 32.24 -0.35 29.96
CA ASP A 143 31.35 -1.23 30.71
C ASP A 143 30.30 -1.87 29.80
N ILE A 144 30.01 -1.30 28.61
CA ILE A 144 28.97 -1.79 27.71
C ILE A 144 29.60 -2.65 26.61
N ARG A 145 29.32 -3.96 26.64
CA ARG A 145 29.78 -4.90 25.61
C ARG A 145 28.91 -4.86 24.35
N ARG A 146 27.59 -4.74 24.52
CA ARG A 146 26.62 -4.59 23.43
C ARG A 146 25.46 -3.70 23.85
N PHE A 147 24.96 -2.94 22.89
CA PHE A 147 23.85 -2.01 23.05
C PHE A 147 22.84 -2.21 21.93
N PHE A 148 21.55 -2.28 22.26
CA PHE A 148 20.46 -2.33 21.30
C PHE A 148 19.36 -1.36 21.68
N HIS A 149 18.99 -0.47 20.76
CA HIS A 149 17.87 0.46 20.93
C HIS A 149 16.58 -0.12 20.32
N ALA A 150 15.49 -0.09 21.09
CA ALA A 150 14.19 -0.65 20.75
C ALA A 150 13.08 0.35 21.11
N PRO A 151 12.76 1.31 20.22
CA PRO A 151 11.79 2.37 20.52
C PRO A 151 10.36 1.85 20.76
N ASP A 152 10.02 0.68 20.23
CA ASP A 152 8.73 0.03 20.43
C ASP A 152 8.72 -0.97 21.60
N GLY A 153 9.84 -1.07 22.32
CA GLY A 153 10.03 -2.02 23.42
C GLY A 153 10.18 -3.47 22.99
N ARG A 154 10.14 -3.80 21.69
CA ARG A 154 10.27 -5.20 21.24
C ARG A 154 11.71 -5.68 21.41
N ILE A 155 11.85 -6.93 21.85
CA ILE A 155 13.17 -7.58 21.97
C ILE A 155 13.72 -7.79 20.54
N PRO A 156 14.89 -7.24 20.19
CA PRO A 156 15.54 -7.51 18.91
C PRO A 156 15.77 -9.01 18.70
N GLY A 157 15.58 -9.51 17.48
CA GLY A 157 15.67 -10.94 17.18
C GLY A 157 17.05 -11.58 17.45
N GLN A 158 18.10 -10.76 17.63
CA GLN A 158 19.44 -11.20 17.99
C GLN A 158 19.61 -11.50 19.49
N ILE A 159 18.65 -11.10 20.32
CA ILE A 159 18.69 -11.28 21.77
C ILE A 159 17.86 -12.51 22.15
N PRO A 160 18.46 -13.56 22.75
CA PRO A 160 17.70 -14.70 23.25
C PRO A 160 16.76 -14.25 24.38
N VAL A 161 15.46 -14.46 24.22
CA VAL A 161 14.44 -14.00 25.18
C VAL A 161 14.70 -14.50 26.61
N ALA A 162 15.22 -15.73 26.75
CA ALA A 162 15.58 -16.31 28.04
C ALA A 162 16.76 -15.62 28.76
N GLN A 163 17.50 -14.76 28.05
CA GLN A 163 18.64 -14.01 28.58
C GLN A 163 18.29 -12.55 28.86
N VAL A 164 17.01 -12.16 28.79
CA VAL A 164 16.59 -10.78 29.03
C VAL A 164 16.15 -10.63 30.48
N TYR A 165 16.81 -9.73 31.19
CA TYR A 165 16.36 -9.22 32.48
C TYR A 165 15.43 -8.03 32.24
N SER A 166 14.13 -8.34 32.11
CA SER A 166 13.06 -7.40 31.74
C SER A 166 12.25 -6.91 32.93
N PHE A 167 11.49 -5.82 32.73
CA PHE A 167 10.47 -5.36 33.68
C PHE A 167 9.39 -6.43 33.91
N ALA A 168 8.87 -6.48 35.14
CA ALA A 168 7.61 -7.16 35.40
C ALA A 168 6.46 -6.47 34.64
N PRO A 169 5.40 -7.21 34.25
CA PRO A 169 4.22 -6.61 33.65
C PRO A 169 3.71 -5.44 34.49
N MET A 170 3.49 -4.29 33.84
CA MET A 170 3.01 -3.08 34.49
C MET A 170 1.86 -2.48 33.69
N ASP A 171 0.93 -1.84 34.40
CA ASP A 171 -0.15 -1.09 33.75
C ASP A 171 0.36 0.30 33.29
N ALA A 172 -0.45 0.97 32.46
CA ALA A 172 -0.10 2.28 31.91
C ALA A 172 0.07 3.36 33.00
N ARG A 173 -0.62 3.21 34.14
CA ARG A 173 -0.52 4.15 35.27
C ARG A 173 0.82 3.99 35.97
N GLN A 174 1.21 2.76 36.29
CA GLN A 174 2.51 2.43 36.88
C GLN A 174 3.66 2.90 35.99
N PHE A 175 3.55 2.70 34.68
CA PHE A 175 4.51 3.21 33.71
C PHE A 175 4.60 4.74 33.72
N GLY A 176 3.45 5.43 33.71
CA GLY A 176 3.38 6.89 33.81
C GLY A 176 3.95 7.44 35.13
N ASP A 177 3.74 6.72 36.24
CA ASP A 177 4.29 7.07 37.56
C ASP A 177 5.82 6.96 37.56
N LEU A 178 6.38 5.90 36.96
CA LEU A 178 7.83 5.73 36.80
C LEU A 178 8.45 6.85 35.96
N LEU A 179 7.88 7.17 34.80
CA LEU A 179 8.39 8.25 33.95
C LEU A 179 8.31 9.63 34.61
N ARG A 180 7.36 9.85 35.53
CA ARG A 180 7.29 11.08 36.33
C ARG A 180 8.38 11.13 37.40
N ALA A 181 8.57 10.04 38.14
CA ALA A 181 9.62 9.95 39.15
C ALA A 181 11.01 10.16 38.53
N CYS A 182 11.25 9.61 37.34
CA CYS A 182 12.53 9.75 36.66
C CYS A 182 12.81 11.16 36.15
N ARG A 183 11.77 11.86 35.68
CA ARG A 183 11.91 13.28 35.29
C ARG A 183 12.30 14.15 36.48
N GLN A 184 11.69 13.91 37.65
CA GLN A 184 12.05 14.61 38.88
C GLN A 184 13.50 14.35 39.29
N GLU A 185 13.96 13.09 39.20
CA GLU A 185 15.35 12.74 39.51
C GLU A 185 16.33 13.33 38.49
N ALA A 186 15.97 13.34 37.20
CA ALA A 186 16.77 13.97 36.15
C ALA A 186 16.95 15.47 36.40
N GLU A 187 15.86 16.18 36.73
CA GLU A 187 15.91 17.60 37.09
C GLU A 187 16.80 17.84 38.32
N ALA A 188 16.71 16.99 39.34
CA ALA A 188 17.55 17.06 40.52
C ALA A 188 19.04 16.78 40.22
N GLU A 189 19.33 15.84 39.32
CA GLU A 189 20.69 15.51 38.87
C GLU A 189 21.30 16.66 38.04
N MET A 190 20.54 17.22 37.10
CA MET A 190 20.99 18.39 36.32
C MET A 190 21.25 19.60 37.23
N ALA A 191 20.37 19.84 38.20
CA ALA A 191 20.58 20.88 39.21
C ALA A 191 21.84 20.64 40.04
N ARG A 192 22.12 19.39 40.46
CA ARG A 192 23.38 19.03 41.16
C ARG A 192 24.62 19.33 40.31
N ARG A 193 24.52 19.19 38.99
CA ARG A 193 25.60 19.45 38.02
C ARG A 193 25.70 20.91 37.59
N GLY A 194 24.79 21.78 38.04
CA GLY A 194 24.71 23.16 37.58
C GLY A 194 24.30 23.29 36.11
N LEU A 195 23.72 22.24 35.52
CA LEU A 195 23.17 22.26 34.18
C LEU A 195 21.77 22.88 34.23
N ALA A 196 21.46 23.74 33.26
CA ALA A 196 20.11 24.26 33.13
C ALA A 196 19.18 23.08 32.77
N PRO A 197 18.01 22.96 33.43
CA PRO A 197 17.05 21.94 33.03
C PRO A 197 16.70 22.15 31.54
N PRO A 198 16.59 21.08 30.75
CA PRO A 198 16.23 21.17 29.34
C PRO A 198 14.95 21.99 29.28
N ALA A 199 14.96 23.04 28.44
CA ALA A 199 13.80 23.88 28.26
C ALA A 199 12.63 22.96 27.98
N ALA A 200 11.69 22.87 28.93
CA ALA A 200 10.57 21.95 28.83
C ALA A 200 9.98 22.13 27.44
N ALA A 201 10.06 21.09 26.60
CA ALA A 201 9.45 21.12 25.28
C ALA A 201 8.04 21.66 25.48
N PRO A 202 7.67 22.78 24.84
CA PRO A 202 6.59 23.65 25.29
C PRO A 202 5.37 22.80 25.62
N VAL A 203 5.16 22.57 26.91
CA VAL A 203 3.97 21.92 27.41
C VAL A 203 2.90 22.93 27.03
N ALA A 204 2.02 22.57 26.10
CA ALA A 204 0.91 23.42 25.69
C ALA A 204 0.17 23.82 26.98
N VAL A 205 0.42 25.05 27.43
CA VAL A 205 -0.12 25.57 28.68
C VAL A 205 -1.62 25.67 28.46
N GLN A 206 -2.37 24.75 29.06
CA GLN A 206 -3.81 24.93 29.20
C GLN A 206 -4.01 26.20 30.03
N PRO A 207 -4.64 27.27 29.49
CA PRO A 207 -4.70 28.53 30.19
C PRO A 207 -5.52 28.37 31.47
N ALA A 208 -4.95 28.79 32.61
CA ALA A 208 -5.71 28.99 33.83
C ALA A 208 -6.72 30.13 33.60
N ALA A 209 -7.99 29.89 33.92
CA ALA A 209 -9.06 30.86 33.77
C ALA A 209 -8.84 32.08 34.70
N PRO A 210 -8.74 33.31 34.18
CA PRO A 210 -8.82 34.51 35.01
C PRO A 210 -10.28 34.97 35.17
N PRO A 211 -10.66 35.49 36.35
CA PRO A 211 -11.93 36.16 36.56
C PRO A 211 -11.87 37.60 36.01
N ASN A 212 -12.85 37.96 35.18
CA ASN A 212 -13.26 39.32 34.79
C ASN A 212 -12.16 40.42 34.66
N ALA A 213 -11.79 40.77 33.42
CA ALA A 213 -11.79 42.17 32.94
C ALA A 213 -11.32 42.29 31.47
N ALA A 214 -12.07 43.12 30.73
CA ALA A 214 -11.72 43.92 29.55
C ALA A 214 -11.20 43.25 28.27
N GLN A 215 -11.93 43.53 27.17
CA GLN A 215 -11.71 43.07 25.80
C GLN A 215 -10.36 43.53 25.24
N ALA A 216 -9.55 42.56 24.82
CA ALA A 216 -8.41 42.74 23.90
C ALA A 216 -8.86 42.51 22.44
N PRO A 217 -8.09 43.02 21.44
CA PRO A 217 -8.46 43.00 20.02
C PRO A 217 -8.57 41.57 19.46
N PRO A 218 -9.27 41.35 18.32
CA PRO A 218 -9.60 40.01 17.84
C PRO A 218 -8.34 39.21 17.50
N ALA A 219 -8.13 38.14 18.26
CA ALA A 219 -7.09 37.16 18.00
C ALA A 219 -7.36 36.41 16.69
N VAL A 220 -6.29 36.13 15.96
CA VAL A 220 -6.25 35.23 14.79
C VAL A 220 -6.82 33.86 15.21
N PRO A 221 -7.75 33.25 14.45
CA PRO A 221 -8.40 32.01 14.87
C PRO A 221 -7.37 30.87 14.97
N VAL A 222 -7.20 30.33 16.17
CA VAL A 222 -6.52 29.06 16.42
C VAL A 222 -7.38 27.95 15.80
N PRO A 223 -6.84 27.07 14.96
CA PRO A 223 -7.58 25.94 14.39
C PRO A 223 -7.75 24.85 15.45
N GLY A 224 -8.54 25.13 16.49
CA GLY A 224 -8.97 24.17 17.51
C GLY A 224 -10.43 23.82 17.27
N GLY A 225 -10.70 23.06 16.22
CA GLY A 225 -12.05 22.53 15.98
C GLY A 225 -12.48 21.61 17.13
N PRO A 226 -13.79 21.39 17.32
CA PRO A 226 -14.28 20.45 18.33
C PRO A 226 -13.65 19.06 18.12
N THR A 227 -13.17 18.46 19.21
CA THR A 227 -12.69 17.07 19.21
C THR A 227 -13.84 16.10 19.41
N THR A 228 -13.71 14.90 18.86
CA THR A 228 -14.74 13.86 18.84
C THR A 228 -14.13 12.54 19.29
N TRP A 229 -14.83 11.82 20.17
CA TRP A 229 -14.50 10.46 20.58
C TRP A 229 -15.10 9.46 19.62
N VAL A 230 -14.27 8.55 19.13
CA VAL A 230 -14.64 7.60 18.08
C VAL A 230 -14.30 6.19 18.51
N ALA A 231 -15.18 5.22 18.23
CA ALA A 231 -14.93 3.81 18.47
C ALA A 231 -13.74 3.29 17.63
N MET A 232 -12.83 2.54 18.25
CA MET A 232 -11.64 1.98 17.60
C MET A 232 -11.83 0.53 17.12
N GLU A 233 -12.91 -0.11 17.55
CA GLU A 233 -13.20 -1.52 17.32
C GLU A 233 -14.71 -1.77 17.31
N ASP A 234 -15.11 -2.94 16.83
CA ASP A 234 -16.51 -3.37 16.79
C ASP A 234 -16.88 -4.08 18.10
N VAL A 235 -17.69 -3.44 18.95
CA VAL A 235 -18.13 -4.00 20.23
C VAL A 235 -19.61 -3.69 20.48
N GLY A 236 -20.42 -4.75 20.61
CA GLY A 236 -21.85 -4.63 20.87
C GLY A 236 -22.57 -3.89 19.72
N PRO A 237 -23.30 -2.78 20.00
CA PRO A 237 -23.96 -1.99 18.97
C PRO A 237 -23.00 -1.02 18.25
N HIS A 238 -21.77 -0.83 18.75
CA HIS A 238 -20.82 0.13 18.19
C HIS A 238 -19.94 -0.51 17.13
N ARG A 239 -19.73 0.22 16.03
CA ARG A 239 -18.80 -0.09 14.95
C ARG A 239 -17.59 0.83 15.02
N ARG A 240 -16.44 0.34 14.55
CA ARG A 240 -15.24 1.17 14.39
C ARG A 240 -15.56 2.42 13.54
N GLY A 241 -15.21 3.59 14.05
CA GLY A 241 -15.53 4.87 13.43
C GLY A 241 -16.84 5.51 13.92
N ASP A 242 -17.65 4.83 14.73
CA ASP A 242 -18.83 5.43 15.34
C ASP A 242 -18.43 6.57 16.27
N VAL A 243 -19.12 7.70 16.14
CA VAL A 243 -18.96 8.84 17.06
C VAL A 243 -19.68 8.52 18.37
N LEU A 244 -18.93 8.48 19.46
CA LEU A 244 -19.41 8.13 20.80
C LEU A 244 -19.78 9.38 21.61
N ALA A 245 -19.00 10.46 21.46
CA ALA A 245 -19.27 11.77 22.06
C ALA A 245 -18.52 12.86 21.28
N VAL A 246 -19.10 14.06 21.22
CA VAL A 246 -18.45 15.25 20.67
C VAL A 246 -18.13 16.17 21.83
N ASP A 247 -16.86 16.57 22.00
CA ASP A 247 -16.47 17.45 23.11
C ASP A 247 -17.21 18.79 23.03
N PRO A 248 -17.61 19.36 24.19
CA PRO A 248 -17.33 18.91 25.56
C PRO A 248 -18.33 17.87 26.12
N GLY A 249 -19.11 17.20 25.26
CA GLY A 249 -20.07 16.18 25.66
C GLY A 249 -19.42 15.00 26.40
N PRO A 250 -20.04 14.50 27.48
CA PRO A 250 -19.47 13.40 28.26
C PRO A 250 -19.53 12.07 27.50
N LEU A 251 -18.48 11.26 27.64
CA LEU A 251 -18.51 9.85 27.26
C LEU A 251 -19.55 9.06 28.10
N PRO A 252 -20.01 7.89 27.63
CA PRO A 252 -20.94 7.04 28.38
C PRO A 252 -20.45 6.74 29.81
N ALA A 253 -21.39 6.56 30.74
CA ALA A 253 -21.06 6.34 32.16
C ALA A 253 -20.15 5.12 32.36
N GLY A 254 -19.19 5.24 33.30
CA GLY A 254 -18.22 4.18 33.61
C GLY A 254 -17.00 4.12 32.69
N HIS A 255 -16.83 5.10 31.80
CA HIS A 255 -15.63 5.18 30.97
C HIS A 255 -14.37 5.54 31.78
N ILE A 256 -13.21 5.14 31.28
CA ILE A 256 -11.88 5.50 31.81
C ILE A 256 -11.10 6.21 30.70
N VAL A 257 -10.74 7.48 30.91
CA VAL A 257 -9.94 8.26 29.95
C VAL A 257 -8.44 8.09 30.23
N LEU A 258 -7.67 7.83 29.18
CA LEU A 258 -6.23 7.63 29.15
C LEU A 258 -5.61 8.52 28.06
N GLY A 259 -5.55 9.83 28.30
CA GLY A 259 -5.12 10.82 27.31
C GLY A 259 -6.13 10.93 26.15
N ASP A 260 -5.68 10.72 24.93
CA ASP A 260 -6.52 10.71 23.72
C ASP A 260 -7.20 9.36 23.46
N ARG A 261 -7.21 8.46 24.46
CA ARG A 261 -7.91 7.17 24.39
C ARG A 261 -8.85 7.00 25.57
N ALA A 262 -9.88 6.19 25.40
CA ALA A 262 -10.78 5.84 26.50
C ALA A 262 -11.21 4.36 26.40
N LEU A 263 -11.50 3.77 27.55
CA LEU A 263 -12.17 2.47 27.66
C LEU A 263 -13.61 2.72 28.11
N ILE A 264 -14.58 2.17 27.38
CA ILE A 264 -16.01 2.42 27.61
C ILE A 264 -16.71 1.07 27.85
N PRO A 265 -17.41 0.88 28.98
CA PRO A 265 -18.14 -0.36 29.23
C PRO A 265 -19.37 -0.46 28.32
N VAL A 266 -19.51 -1.60 27.64
CA VAL A 266 -20.65 -1.91 26.74
C VAL A 266 -21.22 -3.27 27.14
N GLY A 267 -22.17 -3.27 28.08
CA GLY A 267 -22.65 -4.50 28.72
C GLY A 267 -21.54 -5.20 29.49
N ASN A 268 -21.22 -6.45 29.11
CA ASN A 268 -20.12 -7.23 29.70
C ASN A 268 -18.80 -7.11 28.91
N LEU A 269 -18.74 -6.24 27.90
CA LEU A 269 -17.58 -6.01 27.04
C LEU A 269 -16.99 -4.61 27.31
N THR A 270 -15.77 -4.38 26.83
CA THR A 270 -15.11 -3.08 26.87
C THR A 270 -14.82 -2.63 25.44
N LEU A 271 -15.22 -1.40 25.12
CA LEU A 271 -14.95 -0.73 23.85
C LEU A 271 -13.79 0.25 24.02
N THR A 272 -12.78 0.15 23.16
CA THR A 272 -11.73 1.17 23.05
C THR A 272 -12.19 2.32 22.17
N ALA A 273 -11.98 3.56 22.63
CA ALA A 273 -12.27 4.78 21.90
C ALA A 273 -11.01 5.66 21.78
N MET A 274 -10.97 6.50 20.75
CA MET A 274 -9.90 7.48 20.51
C MET A 274 -10.48 8.86 20.25
N LYS A 275 -9.82 9.88 20.78
CA LYS A 275 -10.12 11.27 20.56
C LYS A 275 -9.45 11.76 19.28
N VAL A 276 -10.22 12.35 18.38
CA VAL A 276 -9.72 12.94 17.13
C VAL A 276 -10.33 14.31 16.89
N ALA A 277 -9.68 15.14 16.09
CA ALA A 277 -10.31 16.35 15.57
C ALA A 277 -11.55 15.98 14.73
N ALA A 278 -12.59 16.83 14.72
CA ALA A 278 -13.85 16.53 14.01
C ALA A 278 -13.65 16.20 12.51
N ASP A 279 -12.68 16.82 11.85
CA ASP A 279 -12.28 16.54 10.46
C ASP A 279 -11.52 15.21 10.31
N GLY A 280 -10.89 14.72 11.39
CA GLY A 280 -10.19 13.43 11.45
C GLY A 280 -11.09 12.21 11.67
N VAL A 281 -12.38 12.37 11.97
CA VAL A 281 -13.31 11.25 12.22
C VAL A 281 -13.38 10.31 11.01
N ALA A 282 -13.41 10.86 9.79
CA ALA A 282 -13.44 10.07 8.56
C ALA A 282 -12.20 9.18 8.39
N ALA A 283 -11.05 9.58 8.94
CA ALA A 283 -9.81 8.80 8.89
C ALA A 283 -9.80 7.64 9.91
N VAL A 284 -10.57 7.73 11.01
CA VAL A 284 -10.69 6.63 11.99
C VAL A 284 -11.61 5.53 11.49
N HIS A 285 -12.62 5.90 10.69
CA HIS A 285 -13.52 4.99 9.98
C HIS A 285 -12.85 4.27 8.79
N PHE A 286 -11.51 4.20 8.76
CA PHE A 286 -10.77 3.49 7.72
C PHE A 286 -10.81 1.98 7.96
N ASP A 287 -11.98 1.39 7.69
CA ASP A 287 -12.06 -0.03 7.38
C ASP A 287 -11.66 -0.18 5.91
N ASP A 288 -10.42 -0.63 5.68
CA ASP A 288 -9.96 -0.86 4.33
C ASP A 288 -10.69 -2.09 3.78
N LEU A 289 -11.78 -1.82 3.05
CA LEU A 289 -12.63 -2.81 2.40
C LEU A 289 -11.84 -3.86 1.60
N ARG A 290 -10.60 -3.55 1.19
CA ARG A 290 -9.70 -4.44 0.44
C ARG A 290 -9.10 -5.56 1.28
N VAL A 291 -9.22 -5.53 2.61
CA VAL A 291 -8.63 -6.50 3.53
C VAL A 291 -9.75 -7.26 4.26
N LEU A 292 -9.67 -8.59 4.27
CA LEU A 292 -10.58 -9.40 5.08
C LEU A 292 -10.08 -9.46 6.53
N PRO A 293 -10.97 -9.75 7.51
CA PRO A 293 -10.55 -10.00 8.87
C PRO A 293 -9.46 -11.08 8.92
N VAL A 294 -8.36 -10.82 9.63
CA VAL A 294 -7.24 -11.75 9.71
C VAL A 294 -7.65 -12.97 10.55
N ARG A 295 -7.37 -14.17 10.02
CA ARG A 295 -7.58 -15.45 10.71
C ARG A 295 -6.30 -16.28 10.69
N PHE A 296 -6.06 -16.98 11.79
CA PHE A 296 -5.00 -17.99 11.90
C PHE A 296 -5.63 -19.38 11.93
N ASP A 297 -4.95 -20.36 11.35
CA ASP A 297 -5.35 -21.77 11.43
C ASP A 297 -4.93 -22.40 12.77
N ALA A 298 -5.19 -23.70 12.93
CA ALA A 298 -4.85 -24.42 14.16
C ALA A 298 -3.34 -24.51 14.43
N GLN A 299 -2.51 -24.26 13.41
CA GLN A 299 -1.06 -24.27 13.46
C GLN A 299 -0.49 -22.87 13.72
N GLY A 300 -1.34 -21.86 13.90
CA GLY A 300 -0.92 -20.48 14.10
C GLY A 300 -0.41 -19.81 12.81
N LEU A 301 -0.61 -20.40 11.63
CA LEU A 301 -0.27 -19.78 10.37
C LEU A 301 -1.43 -18.89 9.91
N ARG A 302 -1.11 -17.73 9.32
CA ARG A 302 -2.11 -16.84 8.73
C ARG A 302 -2.71 -17.52 7.50
N ARG A 303 -3.84 -18.21 7.70
CA ARG A 303 -4.52 -18.95 6.64
C ARG A 303 -6.02 -19.00 6.88
N ARG A 304 -6.77 -18.95 5.78
CA ARG A 304 -8.22 -19.10 5.74
C ARG A 304 -8.61 -20.09 4.64
N GLU A 305 -9.63 -20.90 4.92
CA GLU A 305 -10.20 -21.81 3.93
C GLU A 305 -10.95 -21.02 2.84
N PHE A 306 -10.85 -21.46 1.59
CA PHE A 306 -11.33 -20.71 0.42
C PHE A 306 -12.84 -20.45 0.46
N ASN A 307 -13.67 -21.46 0.72
CA ASN A 307 -15.13 -21.30 0.75
C ASN A 307 -15.56 -20.32 1.85
N ALA A 308 -14.93 -20.40 3.03
CA ALA A 308 -15.13 -19.48 4.14
C ALA A 308 -14.66 -18.05 3.81
N ALA A 309 -13.60 -17.89 3.00
CA ALA A 309 -13.15 -16.59 2.52
C ALA A 309 -14.15 -15.98 1.52
N VAL A 310 -14.60 -16.76 0.53
CA VAL A 310 -15.56 -16.31 -0.50
C VAL A 310 -16.87 -15.83 0.11
N ALA A 311 -17.32 -16.42 1.22
CA ALA A 311 -18.52 -15.99 1.94
C ALA A 311 -18.41 -14.57 2.54
N LEU A 312 -17.19 -14.05 2.74
CA LEU A 312 -16.94 -12.71 3.28
C LEU A 312 -16.61 -11.67 2.21
N LEU A 313 -16.38 -12.09 0.96
CA LEU A 313 -16.04 -11.17 -0.12
C LEU A 313 -17.22 -10.25 -0.45
N ARG A 314 -16.91 -8.99 -0.73
CA ARG A 314 -17.86 -7.95 -1.12
C ARG A 314 -17.39 -7.29 -2.40
N ASP A 315 -18.30 -6.79 -3.25
CA ASP A 315 -17.95 -6.01 -4.44
C ASP A 315 -18.23 -4.51 -4.29
N ASP A 316 -18.34 -4.03 -3.05
CA ASP A 316 -18.54 -2.62 -2.76
C ASP A 316 -17.37 -1.78 -3.32
N THR A 317 -17.65 -0.52 -3.62
CA THR A 317 -16.63 0.41 -4.11
C THR A 317 -15.69 0.82 -2.99
N PRO A 318 -14.37 0.54 -3.09
CA PRO A 318 -13.44 0.93 -2.04
C PRO A 318 -13.30 2.45 -1.96
N GLN A 319 -12.84 2.94 -0.81
CA GLN A 319 -12.50 4.36 -0.65
C GLN A 319 -11.38 4.73 -1.63
N GLY A 320 -11.56 5.85 -2.34
CA GLY A 320 -10.68 6.26 -3.45
C GLY A 320 -11.23 5.93 -4.85
N GLY A 321 -12.39 5.29 -4.94
CA GLY A 321 -13.13 5.07 -6.19
C GLY A 321 -13.18 3.61 -6.61
N GLY A 322 -14.10 3.32 -7.54
CA GLY A 322 -14.32 1.96 -8.04
C GLY A 322 -13.24 1.48 -9.00
N LEU A 323 -13.46 0.29 -9.57
CA LEU A 323 -12.60 -0.27 -10.60
C LEU A 323 -12.45 0.71 -11.77
N GLN A 324 -11.23 1.08 -12.11
CA GLN A 324 -10.94 1.94 -13.26
C GLN A 324 -10.86 1.13 -14.57
N LEU A 325 -11.75 0.16 -14.73
CA LEU A 325 -11.83 -0.75 -15.88
C LEU A 325 -13.19 -0.59 -16.56
N GLN A 326 -13.23 -0.72 -17.88
CA GLN A 326 -14.49 -0.75 -18.62
C GLN A 326 -15.15 -2.14 -18.49
N GLY A 327 -16.48 -2.14 -18.44
CA GLY A 327 -17.27 -3.36 -18.29
C GLY A 327 -17.47 -3.77 -16.83
N PRO A 328 -18.40 -4.71 -16.57
CA PRO A 328 -18.79 -5.11 -15.22
C PRO A 328 -17.65 -5.82 -14.48
N ALA A 329 -17.64 -5.72 -13.15
CA ALA A 329 -16.81 -6.57 -12.31
C ALA A 329 -17.25 -8.03 -12.46
N SER A 330 -16.28 -8.94 -12.55
CA SER A 330 -16.55 -10.35 -12.83
C SER A 330 -16.01 -11.29 -11.75
N LEU A 331 -15.01 -10.84 -10.98
CA LEU A 331 -14.27 -11.68 -10.04
C LEU A 331 -15.16 -12.31 -8.96
N LEU A 332 -16.03 -11.54 -8.29
CA LEU A 332 -16.87 -12.09 -7.21
C LEU A 332 -17.80 -13.21 -7.72
N ASN A 333 -18.39 -13.04 -8.90
CA ASN A 333 -19.28 -14.04 -9.49
C ASN A 333 -18.52 -15.32 -9.86
N ILE A 334 -17.30 -15.18 -10.38
CA ILE A 334 -16.43 -16.32 -10.68
C ILE A 334 -16.06 -17.07 -9.40
N LEU A 335 -15.67 -16.36 -8.34
CA LEU A 335 -15.31 -17.00 -7.07
C LEU A 335 -16.50 -17.72 -6.42
N LYS A 336 -17.70 -17.15 -6.50
CA LYS A 336 -18.94 -17.84 -6.07
C LYS A 336 -19.19 -19.11 -6.86
N MET A 337 -19.05 -19.06 -8.19
CA MET A 337 -19.19 -20.25 -9.05
C MET A 337 -18.16 -21.34 -8.71
N LEU A 338 -16.90 -20.97 -8.45
CA LEU A 338 -15.88 -21.92 -8.02
C LEU A 338 -16.26 -22.57 -6.68
N ARG A 339 -16.65 -21.76 -5.69
CA ARG A 339 -17.11 -22.23 -4.38
C ARG A 339 -18.29 -23.19 -4.50
N ASP A 340 -19.31 -22.84 -5.30
CA ASP A 340 -20.52 -23.65 -5.46
C ASP A 340 -20.24 -25.02 -6.13
N GLN A 341 -19.13 -25.14 -6.87
CA GLN A 341 -18.62 -26.39 -7.44
C GLN A 341 -17.53 -27.07 -6.58
N ASN A 342 -17.26 -26.56 -5.38
CA ASN A 342 -16.17 -26.99 -4.49
C ASN A 342 -14.78 -26.94 -5.15
N PHE A 343 -14.54 -25.96 -6.03
CA PHE A 343 -13.23 -25.68 -6.58
C PHE A 343 -12.55 -24.51 -5.87
N THR A 344 -11.22 -24.58 -5.76
CA THR A 344 -10.34 -23.43 -5.55
C THR A 344 -9.80 -22.98 -6.91
N PRO A 345 -9.19 -21.78 -7.02
CA PRO A 345 -8.58 -21.35 -8.28
C PRO A 345 -7.55 -22.34 -8.84
N THR A 346 -6.75 -22.99 -7.98
CA THR A 346 -5.76 -23.99 -8.39
C THR A 346 -6.42 -25.30 -8.83
N THR A 347 -7.38 -25.84 -8.07
CA THR A 347 -8.05 -27.10 -8.47
C THR A 347 -8.94 -26.91 -9.71
N PHE A 348 -9.51 -25.72 -9.89
CA PHE A 348 -10.21 -25.36 -11.12
C PHE A 348 -9.28 -25.32 -12.33
N HIS A 349 -8.05 -24.84 -12.17
CA HIS A 349 -7.06 -24.87 -13.25
C HIS A 349 -6.78 -26.31 -13.71
N GLU A 350 -6.56 -27.25 -12.78
CA GLU A 350 -6.36 -28.66 -13.12
C GLU A 350 -7.58 -29.29 -13.82
N PHE A 351 -8.79 -28.90 -13.40
CA PHE A 351 -10.03 -29.30 -14.08
C PHE A 351 -10.12 -28.72 -15.50
N TRP A 352 -9.80 -27.43 -15.67
CA TRP A 352 -9.83 -26.75 -16.95
C TRP A 352 -8.83 -27.35 -17.95
N VAL A 353 -7.60 -27.65 -17.52
CA VAL A 353 -6.59 -28.28 -18.38
C VAL A 353 -7.06 -29.64 -18.89
N ARG A 354 -7.67 -30.46 -18.02
CA ARG A 354 -8.20 -31.79 -18.41
C ARG A 354 -9.41 -31.70 -19.34
N SER A 355 -10.32 -30.77 -19.09
CA SER A 355 -11.55 -30.62 -19.88
C SER A 355 -11.34 -29.91 -21.22
N SER A 356 -10.26 -29.14 -21.37
CA SER A 356 -9.94 -28.40 -22.61
C SER A 356 -8.98 -29.13 -23.54
N GLU A 357 -8.51 -30.32 -23.16
CA GLU A 357 -7.57 -31.14 -23.94
C GLU A 357 -6.27 -30.40 -24.33
N LEU A 358 -5.80 -29.49 -23.47
CA LEU A 358 -4.60 -28.69 -23.74
C LEU A 358 -3.32 -29.49 -23.49
N GLY A 359 -2.34 -29.29 -24.37
CA GLY A 359 -1.01 -29.87 -24.19
C GLY A 359 -0.30 -29.27 -22.98
N LYS A 360 0.39 -30.10 -22.18
CA LYS A 360 1.16 -29.64 -21.01
C LYS A 360 2.26 -28.62 -21.34
N GLY A 361 2.73 -28.60 -22.58
CA GLY A 361 3.74 -27.64 -23.06
C GLY A 361 3.17 -26.29 -23.51
N ASP A 362 1.85 -26.09 -23.46
CA ASP A 362 1.23 -24.84 -23.84
C ASP A 362 1.57 -23.72 -22.82
N ARG A 363 2.07 -22.59 -23.34
CA ARG A 363 2.42 -21.42 -22.52
C ARG A 363 1.23 -20.87 -21.74
N SER A 364 0.03 -20.93 -22.33
CA SER A 364 -1.21 -20.45 -21.70
C SER A 364 -1.61 -21.28 -20.49
N VAL A 365 -1.26 -22.57 -20.47
CA VAL A 365 -1.49 -23.45 -19.32
C VAL A 365 -0.63 -22.99 -18.14
N PHE A 366 0.67 -22.77 -18.36
CA PHE A 366 1.57 -22.26 -17.31
C PHE A 366 1.14 -20.87 -16.81
N GLU A 367 0.77 -19.96 -17.72
CA GLU A 367 0.28 -18.64 -17.33
C GLU A 367 -0.99 -18.74 -16.46
N HIS A 368 -1.97 -19.54 -16.86
CA HIS A 368 -3.19 -19.75 -16.07
C HIS A 368 -2.89 -20.39 -14.71
N GLU A 369 -1.94 -21.32 -14.63
CA GLU A 369 -1.51 -21.93 -13.36
C GLU A 369 -0.97 -20.88 -12.39
N CYS A 370 -0.06 -20.01 -12.87
CA CYS A 370 0.50 -18.93 -12.06
C CYS A 370 -0.60 -17.97 -11.58
N LEU A 371 -1.50 -17.54 -12.47
CA LEU A 371 -2.59 -16.63 -12.13
C LEU A 371 -3.54 -17.25 -11.09
N SER A 372 -3.87 -18.54 -11.23
CA SER A 372 -4.67 -19.29 -10.25
C SER A 372 -4.00 -19.31 -8.87
N ARG A 373 -2.71 -19.62 -8.80
CA ARG A 373 -1.97 -19.67 -7.52
C ARG A 373 -1.87 -18.30 -6.85
N ILE A 374 -1.63 -17.24 -7.64
CA ILE A 374 -1.64 -15.87 -7.14
C ILE A 374 -3.00 -15.54 -6.54
N LEU A 375 -4.09 -15.76 -7.30
CA LEU A 375 -5.44 -15.45 -6.84
C LEU A 375 -5.82 -16.24 -5.57
N GLU A 376 -5.48 -17.52 -5.49
CA GLU A 376 -5.74 -18.33 -4.30
C GLU A 376 -4.93 -17.87 -3.09
N SER A 377 -3.66 -17.50 -3.27
CA SER A 377 -2.82 -16.97 -2.19
C SER A 377 -3.34 -15.64 -1.66
N MET A 378 -3.76 -14.74 -2.56
CA MET A 378 -4.38 -13.46 -2.22
C MET A 378 -5.60 -13.65 -1.30
N ILE A 379 -6.40 -14.69 -1.54
CA ILE A 379 -7.63 -14.96 -0.79
C ILE A 379 -7.35 -15.73 0.50
N THR A 380 -6.51 -16.75 0.46
CA THR A 380 -6.37 -17.73 1.56
C THR A 380 -5.23 -17.39 2.52
N VAL A 381 -4.14 -16.79 2.04
CA VAL A 381 -2.95 -16.44 2.84
C VAL A 381 -2.98 -14.97 3.19
N ASP A 382 -3.03 -14.10 2.18
CA ASP A 382 -3.05 -12.65 2.38
C ASP A 382 -4.41 -12.17 2.90
N GLN A 383 -5.47 -12.96 2.71
CA GLN A 383 -6.82 -12.67 3.18
C GLN A 383 -7.31 -11.30 2.70
N MET A 384 -7.21 -11.07 1.39
CA MET A 384 -7.66 -9.86 0.73
C MET A 384 -9.09 -10.02 0.18
N ASN A 385 -9.84 -8.92 0.22
CA ASN A 385 -11.15 -8.83 -0.43
C ASN A 385 -10.95 -8.52 -1.92
N VAL A 386 -10.55 -9.55 -2.66
CA VAL A 386 -10.07 -9.42 -4.04
C VAL A 386 -11.04 -8.76 -5.04
N PRO A 387 -12.38 -8.83 -4.94
CA PRO A 387 -13.26 -8.08 -5.84
C PRO A 387 -13.13 -6.56 -5.72
N CYS A 388 -12.67 -6.04 -4.58
CA CYS A 388 -12.39 -4.62 -4.37
C CYS A 388 -10.99 -4.21 -4.87
N LEU A 389 -10.20 -5.13 -5.44
CA LEU A 389 -8.85 -4.88 -5.94
C LEU A 389 -8.83 -4.85 -7.47
N GLN A 390 -8.45 -3.70 -8.04
CA GLN A 390 -8.29 -3.56 -9.49
C GLN A 390 -7.26 -4.53 -10.08
N SER A 391 -6.16 -4.80 -9.36
CA SER A 391 -5.15 -5.78 -9.78
C SER A 391 -5.74 -7.20 -9.86
N ALA A 392 -6.54 -7.61 -8.87
CA ALA A 392 -7.14 -8.93 -8.86
C ALA A 392 -8.20 -9.10 -9.96
N GLU A 393 -9.01 -8.07 -10.22
CA GLU A 393 -9.95 -8.08 -11.35
C GLU A 393 -9.19 -8.22 -12.69
N LEU A 394 -8.06 -7.54 -12.88
CA LEU A 394 -7.22 -7.71 -14.08
C LEU A 394 -6.64 -9.13 -14.21
N LEU A 395 -6.16 -9.72 -13.12
CA LEU A 395 -5.71 -11.13 -13.11
C LEU A 395 -6.86 -12.06 -13.53
N CYS A 396 -8.05 -11.87 -12.95
CA CYS A 396 -9.22 -12.68 -13.25
C CYS A 396 -9.70 -12.53 -14.71
N ARG A 397 -9.71 -11.30 -15.23
CA ARG A 397 -10.02 -11.02 -16.64
C ARG A 397 -9.00 -11.67 -17.56
N ARG A 398 -7.71 -11.64 -17.22
CA ARG A 398 -6.67 -12.36 -17.98
C ARG A 398 -6.91 -13.87 -18.00
N MET A 399 -7.31 -14.47 -16.87
CA MET A 399 -7.69 -15.89 -16.83
C MET A 399 -8.92 -16.19 -17.70
N GLN A 400 -9.93 -15.30 -17.73
CA GLN A 400 -11.08 -15.44 -18.62
C GLN A 400 -10.70 -15.36 -20.10
N VAL A 401 -9.81 -14.41 -20.46
CA VAL A 401 -9.27 -14.29 -21.83
C VAL A 401 -8.59 -15.57 -22.28
N ILE A 402 -7.75 -16.17 -21.43
CA ILE A 402 -7.08 -17.45 -21.76
C ILE A 402 -8.12 -18.53 -22.02
N ARG A 403 -9.11 -18.68 -21.14
CA ARG A 403 -10.15 -19.72 -21.28
C ARG A 403 -10.99 -19.52 -22.54
N GLU A 404 -11.39 -18.28 -22.84
CA GLU A 404 -12.18 -17.98 -24.03
C GLU A 404 -11.38 -18.20 -25.32
N ALA A 405 -10.11 -17.82 -25.34
CA ALA A 405 -9.25 -18.00 -26.50
C ALA A 405 -9.12 -19.48 -26.91
N HIS A 406 -9.04 -20.38 -25.93
CA HIS A 406 -8.95 -21.82 -26.17
C HIS A 406 -10.32 -22.52 -26.32
N ARG A 407 -11.46 -21.82 -26.17
CA ARG A 407 -12.80 -22.43 -26.15
C ARG A 407 -13.18 -23.13 -27.46
N ILE A 408 -12.85 -22.54 -28.61
CA ILE A 408 -13.22 -23.06 -29.95
C ILE A 408 -12.12 -23.94 -30.53
N SER A 409 -10.85 -23.58 -30.31
CA SER A 409 -9.70 -24.28 -30.89
C SER A 409 -8.58 -24.37 -29.86
N PRO A 410 -8.50 -25.48 -29.10
CA PRO A 410 -7.50 -25.64 -28.05
C PRO A 410 -6.05 -25.47 -28.53
N SER A 411 -5.73 -25.90 -29.76
CA SER A 411 -4.38 -25.78 -30.33
C SER A 411 -4.08 -24.46 -31.05
N ALA A 412 -5.10 -23.61 -31.26
CA ALA A 412 -4.99 -22.36 -32.01
C ALA A 412 -5.81 -21.27 -31.31
N PRO A 413 -5.35 -20.77 -30.15
CA PRO A 413 -6.11 -19.83 -29.34
C PRO A 413 -6.34 -18.49 -30.04
N ASP A 414 -7.57 -17.97 -29.99
CA ASP A 414 -7.92 -16.67 -30.54
C ASP A 414 -8.00 -15.58 -29.44
N TYR A 415 -7.05 -14.65 -29.46
CA TYR A 415 -6.98 -13.52 -28.52
C TYR A 415 -7.59 -12.23 -29.08
N SER A 416 -8.32 -12.28 -30.19
CA SER A 416 -8.93 -11.10 -30.83
C SER A 416 -9.84 -10.29 -29.88
N ALA A 417 -10.48 -10.96 -28.91
CA ALA A 417 -11.35 -10.34 -27.90
C ALA A 417 -10.61 -9.87 -26.63
N ALA A 418 -9.28 -10.03 -26.52
CA ALA A 418 -8.54 -9.78 -25.28
C ALA A 418 -8.73 -8.36 -24.74
N ASP A 419 -8.67 -7.34 -25.60
CA ASP A 419 -8.84 -5.93 -25.20
C ASP A 419 -10.23 -5.66 -24.61
N ILE A 420 -11.26 -6.35 -25.12
CA ILE A 420 -12.66 -6.19 -24.66
C ILE A 420 -12.81 -6.77 -23.26
N PHE A 421 -12.28 -7.97 -23.02
CA PHE A 421 -12.31 -8.60 -21.70
C PHE A 421 -11.49 -7.82 -20.68
N MET A 422 -10.29 -7.35 -21.04
CA MET A 422 -9.41 -6.63 -20.12
C MET A 422 -9.96 -5.26 -19.74
N GLY A 423 -10.87 -4.68 -20.53
CA GLY A 423 -11.55 -3.42 -20.22
C GLY A 423 -10.59 -2.23 -20.13
N TRP A 424 -9.45 -2.28 -20.83
CA TRP A 424 -8.47 -1.20 -20.82
C TRP A 424 -9.06 0.05 -21.45
N LYS A 425 -9.13 1.13 -20.67
CA LYS A 425 -9.57 2.45 -21.15
C LYS A 425 -8.63 2.99 -22.25
N TYR A 426 -7.36 2.61 -22.19
CA TYR A 426 -6.37 2.91 -23.23
C TYR A 426 -6.26 1.72 -24.20
N ARG A 427 -7.00 1.78 -25.31
CA ARG A 427 -6.70 0.90 -26.45
C ARG A 427 -5.39 1.32 -27.09
N ARG A 428 -4.60 0.34 -27.55
CA ARG A 428 -3.36 0.59 -28.32
C ARG A 428 -3.59 1.18 -29.71
N SER A 429 -4.83 1.47 -30.10
CA SER A 429 -5.12 2.17 -31.35
C SER A 429 -4.57 3.59 -31.25
N GLY A 430 -3.53 3.88 -32.03
CA GLY A 430 -2.89 5.19 -32.28
C GLY A 430 -3.23 6.33 -31.31
N GLN A 431 -2.23 6.79 -30.55
CA GLN A 431 -2.33 8.01 -29.74
C GLN A 431 -3.07 9.12 -30.52
N GLY A 432 -4.22 9.56 -30.01
CA GLY A 432 -4.92 10.74 -30.55
C GLY A 432 -6.38 10.57 -30.97
N VAL A 433 -6.96 9.36 -30.95
CA VAL A 433 -8.41 9.21 -31.21
C VAL A 433 -9.19 9.32 -29.90
N ASP A 434 -10.12 10.27 -29.84
CA ASP A 434 -11.04 10.41 -28.71
C ASP A 434 -11.90 9.15 -28.53
N LEU A 435 -11.99 8.65 -27.30
CA LEU A 435 -12.73 7.43 -26.96
C LEU A 435 -14.24 7.60 -27.18
N GLY A 436 -14.76 8.82 -26.95
CA GLY A 436 -16.16 9.15 -27.23
C GLY A 436 -16.48 9.04 -28.71
N LEU A 437 -15.65 9.64 -29.55
CA LEU A 437 -15.75 9.53 -31.01
C LEU A 437 -15.62 8.07 -31.49
N ALA A 438 -14.64 7.33 -30.97
CA ALA A 438 -14.47 5.92 -31.33
C ALA A 438 -15.69 5.06 -30.96
N ALA A 439 -16.30 5.31 -29.80
CA ALA A 439 -17.53 4.63 -29.37
C ALA A 439 -18.72 4.98 -30.28
N HIS A 440 -18.89 6.25 -30.65
CA HIS A 440 -19.92 6.69 -31.59
C HIS A 440 -19.76 6.01 -32.96
N VAL A 441 -18.55 6.04 -33.54
CA VAL A 441 -18.25 5.40 -34.83
C VAL A 441 -18.49 3.89 -34.78
N ALA A 442 -18.08 3.23 -33.69
CA ALA A 442 -18.34 1.79 -33.53
C ALA A 442 -19.84 1.47 -33.44
N SER A 443 -20.63 2.32 -32.78
CA SER A 443 -22.10 2.18 -32.73
C SER A 443 -22.72 2.37 -34.12
N GLU A 444 -22.29 3.38 -34.87
CA GLU A 444 -22.75 3.61 -36.25
C GLU A 444 -22.41 2.42 -37.16
N LEU A 445 -21.18 1.91 -37.12
CA LEU A 445 -20.78 0.73 -37.90
C LEU A 445 -21.61 -0.52 -37.54
N LYS A 446 -21.96 -0.69 -36.26
CA LYS A 446 -22.86 -1.78 -35.83
C LYS A 446 -24.27 -1.60 -36.39
N ASN A 447 -24.80 -0.39 -36.35
CA ASN A 447 -26.11 -0.05 -36.91
C ASN A 447 -26.13 -0.28 -38.43
N GLU A 448 -25.10 0.16 -39.15
CA GLU A 448 -24.95 -0.09 -40.59
C GLU A 448 -24.86 -1.58 -40.92
N ALA A 449 -24.07 -2.35 -40.16
CA ALA A 449 -23.97 -3.79 -40.34
C ALA A 449 -25.32 -4.51 -40.11
N ALA A 450 -26.10 -4.06 -39.13
CA ALA A 450 -27.45 -4.56 -38.87
C ALA A 450 -28.41 -4.22 -40.02
N ILE A 451 -28.39 -2.97 -40.51
CA ILE A 451 -29.17 -2.55 -41.67
C ILE A 451 -28.78 -3.37 -42.91
N ALA A 452 -27.50 -3.58 -43.15
CA ALA A 452 -27.01 -4.37 -44.29
C ALA A 452 -27.46 -5.83 -44.21
N LYS A 453 -27.49 -6.42 -43.00
CA LYS A 453 -27.98 -7.78 -42.79
C LYS A 453 -29.48 -7.90 -43.05
N GLU A 454 -30.29 -6.98 -42.54
CA GLU A 454 -31.73 -6.94 -42.81
C GLU A 454 -32.01 -6.65 -44.30
N ALA A 455 -31.22 -5.79 -44.95
CA ALA A 455 -31.34 -5.54 -46.38
C ALA A 455 -31.02 -6.79 -47.22
N ARG A 456 -30.00 -7.58 -46.85
CA ARG A 456 -29.71 -8.87 -47.51
C ARG A 456 -30.87 -9.84 -47.33
N LYS A 457 -31.36 -9.98 -46.10
CA LYS A 457 -32.52 -10.83 -45.78
C LYS A 457 -33.77 -10.42 -46.58
N ALA A 458 -34.05 -9.13 -46.70
CA ALA A 458 -35.17 -8.61 -47.48
C ALA A 458 -35.02 -8.89 -48.99
N ARG A 459 -33.81 -8.78 -49.54
CA ARG A 459 -33.54 -9.14 -50.94
C ARG A 459 -33.70 -10.64 -51.19
N GLU A 460 -33.22 -11.47 -50.26
CA GLU A 460 -33.38 -12.92 -50.32
C GLU A 460 -34.87 -13.32 -50.26
N GLU A 461 -35.65 -12.72 -49.36
CA GLU A 461 -37.10 -12.94 -49.30
C GLU A 461 -37.82 -12.50 -50.58
N ALA A 462 -37.45 -11.32 -51.13
CA ALA A 462 -38.01 -10.83 -52.38
C ALA A 462 -37.68 -11.75 -53.57
N ASN A 463 -36.45 -12.28 -53.63
CA ASN A 463 -36.04 -13.24 -54.64
C ASN A 463 -36.79 -14.58 -54.49
N LEU A 464 -36.98 -15.08 -53.27
CA LEU A 464 -37.76 -16.29 -53.01
C LEU A 464 -39.23 -16.11 -53.42
N ARG A 465 -39.84 -14.94 -53.16
CA ARG A 465 -41.19 -14.61 -53.64
C ARG A 465 -41.29 -14.56 -55.16
N ARG A 466 -40.24 -14.09 -55.85
CA ARG A 466 -40.17 -14.10 -57.31
C ARG A 466 -39.98 -15.49 -57.90
N GLN A 467 -39.21 -16.36 -57.23
CA GLN A 467 -38.97 -17.74 -57.68
C GLN A 467 -40.16 -18.66 -57.43
N ASN A 468 -40.95 -18.39 -56.39
CA ASN A 468 -42.23 -19.07 -56.12
C ASN A 468 -43.41 -18.11 -56.33
N PRO A 469 -43.70 -17.67 -57.58
CA PRO A 469 -44.95 -16.97 -57.83
C PRO A 469 -46.06 -17.95 -57.46
N ARG A 470 -46.82 -17.64 -56.41
CA ARG A 470 -48.00 -18.42 -56.05
C ARG A 470 -48.81 -18.56 -57.32
N LYS A 471 -48.96 -19.80 -57.82
CA LYS A 471 -49.84 -20.11 -58.96
C LYS A 471 -51.15 -19.36 -58.68
N PRO A 472 -51.56 -18.39 -59.52
CA PRO A 472 -52.81 -17.68 -59.31
C PRO A 472 -53.86 -18.76 -59.14
N GLY A 473 -54.48 -18.78 -57.95
CA GLY A 473 -55.47 -19.77 -57.61
C GLY A 473 -56.47 -19.82 -58.75
N LYS A 474 -56.49 -20.95 -59.46
CA LYS A 474 -57.48 -21.22 -60.49
C LYS A 474 -58.81 -21.04 -59.79
N GLY A 475 -59.52 -19.96 -60.10
CA GLY A 475 -60.85 -19.70 -59.59
C GLY A 475 -61.65 -20.97 -59.74
N ALA A 476 -62.07 -21.54 -58.63
CA ALA A 476 -63.14 -22.52 -58.61
C ALA A 476 -64.42 -21.73 -58.94
N GLU A 477 -64.61 -21.50 -60.23
CA GLU A 477 -65.89 -21.23 -60.84
C GLU A 477 -66.65 -22.56 -60.82
N GLY A 478 -67.65 -22.63 -59.94
CA GLY A 478 -68.57 -23.74 -59.74
C GLY A 478 -69.72 -23.19 -58.93
N ASP A 479 -70.60 -22.43 -59.58
CA ASP A 479 -71.78 -22.93 -60.30
C ASP A 479 -72.89 -23.31 -59.31
N GLY A 480 -74.03 -22.65 -59.50
CA GLY A 480 -75.11 -22.63 -58.55
C GLY A 480 -76.15 -23.72 -58.80
N GLY A 481 -76.96 -23.94 -57.76
CA GLY A 481 -78.39 -24.20 -57.91
C GLY A 481 -78.83 -25.65 -57.95
N GLY A 482 -79.78 -26.01 -57.06
CA GLY A 482 -80.60 -27.20 -57.26
C GLY A 482 -81.31 -27.78 -56.04
N LYS A 483 -82.44 -27.15 -55.67
CA LYS A 483 -83.72 -27.75 -55.19
C LYS A 483 -83.76 -29.11 -54.47
N GLY A 484 -84.47 -29.10 -53.34
CA GLY A 484 -85.71 -29.88 -53.17
C GLY A 484 -85.66 -31.06 -52.20
N GLY A 485 -86.59 -31.06 -51.23
CA GLY A 485 -86.86 -32.18 -50.33
C GLY A 485 -87.18 -31.74 -48.92
#